data_AF-A0A5K8AKC0-F1
#
_entry.id   AF-A0A5K8AKC0-F1
#
_cell.length_a   1.000
_cell.length_b   1.000
_cell.length_c   1.000
_cell.angle_alpha   90.00
_cell.angle_beta   90.00
_cell.angle_gamma   90.00
#
_symmetry.space_group_name_H-M   'P 1'
#
loop_
_entity.id
_entity.type
_entity.pdbx_description
1 polymer ?
#
loop_
_entity_poly.entity_id
_entity_poly.type
_entity_poly.pdbx_seq_one_letter_code
_entity_poly.pdbx_strand_id
1 'polypeptide(L)'
;MISENCDIDEFVEAARNKDILEVIALAIDEATAAERIFYHTHRHTEKDRLCGEQYSRQLKQLINYLRFEIKPRRPKSRAYQLYMANWGGEDSGLPSSVCIPL
;
A
#
# COMPACT_ATOMS: atom_id res chain seq x y z
N MET A 1 10.71 2.89 8.24
CA MET A 1 9.40 2.28 7.98
C MET A 1 8.56 2.56 9.20
N ILE A 2 7.32 3.01 9.01
CA ILE A 2 6.36 3.24 10.09
C ILE A 2 5.79 1.94 10.63
N SER A 3 5.74 0.87 9.83
CA SER A 3 5.53 -0.49 10.31
C SER A 3 6.87 -1.11 10.70
N GLU A 4 7.05 -1.42 11.98
CA GLU A 4 8.26 -2.07 12.49
C GLU A 4 8.31 -3.55 12.12
N ASN A 5 7.14 -4.18 11.95
CA ASN A 5 7.01 -5.62 11.69
C ASN A 5 6.75 -5.96 10.23
N CYS A 6 6.78 -4.98 9.32
CA CYS A 6 6.42 -5.15 7.91
C CYS A 6 5.00 -5.72 7.76
N ASP A 7 4.11 -5.22 8.62
CA ASP A 7 2.71 -5.57 8.69
C ASP A 7 1.86 -4.42 8.14
N ILE A 8 0.95 -4.74 7.21
CA ILE A 8 0.12 -3.74 6.54
C ILE A 8 -0.98 -3.18 7.44
N ASP A 9 -1.42 -3.93 8.45
CA ASP A 9 -2.37 -3.43 9.43
C ASP A 9 -1.71 -2.36 10.31
N GLU A 10 -0.47 -2.60 10.77
CA GLU A 10 0.35 -1.62 11.51
C GLU A 10 0.57 -0.34 10.69
N PHE A 11 0.89 -0.48 9.41
CA PHE A 11 1.01 0.67 8.49
C PHE A 11 -0.29 1.48 8.41
N VAL A 12 -1.42 0.80 8.17
CA VAL A 12 -2.72 1.47 7.98
C VAL A 12 -3.17 2.15 9.27
N GLU A 13 -3.00 1.51 10.43
CA GLU A 13 -3.31 2.12 11.73
C GLU A 13 -2.53 3.42 11.95
N ALA A 14 -1.25 3.45 11.59
CA ALA A 14 -0.41 4.64 11.71
C ALA A 14 -0.74 5.72 10.65
N ALA A 15 -1.25 5.32 9.48
CA ALA A 15 -1.48 6.22 8.35
C ALA A 15 -2.94 6.72 8.22
N ARG A 16 -3.94 6.05 8.80
CA ARG A 16 -5.38 6.29 8.52
C ARG A 16 -5.88 7.72 8.76
N ASN A 17 -5.21 8.47 9.64
CA ASN A 17 -5.61 9.84 9.98
C ASN A 17 -4.91 10.91 9.10
N LYS A 18 -4.19 10.48 8.05
CA LYS A 18 -3.45 11.35 7.14
C LYS A 18 -4.24 11.58 5.86
N ASP A 19 -3.87 12.64 5.14
CA ASP A 19 -4.40 12.88 3.80
C ASP A 19 -4.01 11.75 2.84
N ILE A 20 -4.84 11.45 1.85
CA ILE A 20 -4.62 10.35 0.90
C ILE A 20 -3.27 10.49 0.17
N LEU A 21 -2.86 11.71 -0.19
CA LEU A 21 -1.57 11.94 -0.85
C LEU A 21 -0.41 11.65 0.11
N GLU A 22 -0.56 11.97 1.39
CA GLU A 22 0.42 11.65 2.42
C GLU A 22 0.50 10.14 2.67
N VAL A 23 -0.65 9.45 2.72
CA VAL A 23 -0.70 7.97 2.82
C VAL A 23 0.02 7.31 1.65
N ILE A 24 -0.21 7.81 0.42
CA ILE A 24 0.46 7.33 -0.78
C ILE A 24 1.97 7.55 -0.70
N ALA A 25 2.41 8.75 -0.28
CA ALA A 25 3.83 9.06 -0.14
C ALA A 25 4.52 8.11 0.86
N LEU A 26 3.91 7.93 2.03
CA LEU A 26 4.40 7.00 3.05
C LEU A 26 4.46 5.56 2.55
N ALA A 27 3.43 5.10 1.84
CA ALA A 27 3.40 3.76 1.28
C ALA A 27 4.50 3.53 0.23
N ILE A 28 4.85 4.55 -0.56
CA ILE A 28 5.93 4.47 -1.57
C ILE A 28 7.30 4.38 -0.90
N ASP A 29 7.55 5.25 0.09
CA ASP A 29 8.79 5.26 0.84
C ASP A 29 8.99 3.92 1.57
N GLU A 30 7.92 3.40 2.17
CA GLU A 30 7.94 2.14 2.89
C GLU A 30 8.11 0.92 1.97
N ALA A 31 7.40 0.88 0.84
CA ALA A 31 7.58 -0.19 -0.15
C ALA A 31 9.01 -0.21 -0.67
N THR A 32 9.59 0.97 -0.93
CA THR A 32 10.98 1.11 -1.36
C THR A 32 11.96 0.63 -0.28
N ALA A 33 11.72 0.97 0.98
CA ALA A 33 12.53 0.52 2.11
C ALA A 33 12.45 -1.01 2.29
N ALA A 34 11.24 -1.59 2.21
CA ALA A 34 11.01 -3.02 2.26
C ALA A 34 11.74 -3.76 1.13
N GLU A 35 11.64 -3.28 -0.12
CA GLU A 35 12.34 -3.89 -1.25
C GLU A 35 13.86 -3.82 -1.10
N ARG A 36 14.40 -2.74 -0.51
CA ARG A 36 15.83 -2.66 -0.20
C ARG A 36 16.28 -3.77 0.75
N ILE A 37 15.47 -4.13 1.76
CA ILE A 37 15.77 -5.26 2.66
C ILE A 37 15.86 -6.56 1.85
N PHE A 38 14.98 -6.76 0.87
CA PHE A 38 15.07 -7.90 -0.03
C PHE A 38 16.36 -7.86 -0.84
N TYR A 39 16.56 -6.82 -1.67
CA TYR A 39 17.61 -6.81 -2.69
C TYR A 39 19.04 -6.66 -2.15
N HIS A 40 19.25 -6.11 -0.96
CA HIS A 40 20.61 -5.93 -0.41
C HIS A 40 21.13 -7.14 0.38
N THR A 41 20.29 -8.13 0.66
CA THR A 41 20.69 -9.28 1.50
C THR A 41 21.08 -10.47 0.63
N HIS A 42 22.36 -10.87 0.65
CA HIS A 42 22.88 -11.97 -0.18
C HIS A 42 22.36 -13.37 0.22
N ARG A 43 21.75 -13.48 1.40
CA ARG A 43 21.05 -14.68 1.90
C ARG A 43 19.75 -14.24 2.56
N HIS A 44 18.63 -14.34 1.85
CA HIS A 44 17.33 -13.96 2.40
C HIS A 44 16.92 -14.94 3.49
N THR A 45 16.72 -14.43 4.70
CA THR A 45 15.93 -15.15 5.70
C THR A 45 14.46 -15.18 5.25
N GLU A 46 13.67 -16.09 5.83
CA GLU A 46 12.22 -16.09 5.61
C GLU A 46 11.58 -14.74 5.97
N LYS A 47 12.08 -14.10 7.03
CA LYS A 47 11.69 -12.75 7.45
C LYS A 47 11.97 -11.71 6.38
N ASP A 48 13.11 -11.77 5.71
CA ASP A 48 13.46 -10.84 4.62
C ASP A 48 12.57 -11.02 3.39
N ARG A 49 12.11 -12.25 3.12
CA ARG A 49 11.13 -12.52 2.05
C ARG A 49 9.76 -11.96 2.39
N LEU A 50 9.28 -12.21 3.61
CA LEU A 50 7.98 -11.72 4.06
C LEU A 50 7.95 -10.18 4.07
N CYS A 51 8.95 -9.55 4.68
CA CYS A 51 9.05 -8.10 4.71
C CYS A 51 9.34 -7.51 3.32
N GLY A 52 10.27 -8.09 2.58
CA GLY A 52 10.75 -7.49 1.35
C GLY A 52 9.87 -7.70 0.13
N GLU A 53 9.29 -8.90 -0.03
CA GLU A 53 8.47 -9.25 -1.19
C GLU A 53 6.97 -9.15 -0.89
N GLN A 54 6.50 -9.77 0.20
CA GLN A 54 5.07 -9.84 0.48
C GLN A 54 4.51 -8.50 0.95
N TYR A 55 5.17 -7.86 1.92
CA TYR A 55 4.72 -6.58 2.47
C TYR A 55 4.82 -5.45 1.43
N SER A 56 5.93 -5.34 0.69
CA SER A 56 6.06 -4.36 -0.39
C SER A 56 4.97 -4.53 -1.46
N ARG A 57 4.61 -5.77 -1.82
CA ARG A 57 3.51 -6.06 -2.75
C ARG A 57 2.16 -5.58 -2.21
N GLN A 58 1.91 -5.77 -0.91
CA GLN A 58 0.66 -5.30 -0.28
C GLN A 58 0.57 -3.76 -0.28
N LEU A 59 1.68 -3.07 0.01
CA LEU A 59 1.76 -1.60 -0.08
C LEU A 59 1.51 -1.10 -1.50
N LYS A 60 2.11 -1.75 -2.51
CA LYS A 60 1.88 -1.43 -3.93
C LYS A 60 0.42 -1.63 -4.35
N GLN A 61 -0.24 -2.67 -3.83
CA GLN A 61 -1.68 -2.85 -4.03
C GLN A 61 -2.48 -1.71 -3.40
N LEU A 62 -2.17 -1.33 -2.16
CA LEU A 62 -2.81 -0.20 -1.48
C LEU A 62 -2.63 1.11 -2.25
N ILE A 63 -1.42 1.41 -2.73
CA ILE A 63 -1.12 2.59 -3.58
C ILE A 63 -2.01 2.58 -4.84
N ASN A 64 -2.15 1.43 -5.50
CA ASN A 64 -2.98 1.34 -6.70
C ASN A 64 -4.46 1.60 -6.41
N TYR A 65 -4.97 1.16 -5.25
CA TYR A 65 -6.34 1.44 -4.84
C TYR A 65 -6.53 2.91 -4.52
N LEU A 66 -5.61 3.52 -3.78
CA LEU A 66 -5.68 4.94 -3.40
C LEU A 66 -5.52 5.89 -4.59
N ARG A 67 -4.68 5.56 -5.58
CA ARG A 67 -4.40 6.43 -6.74
C ARG A 67 -5.45 6.36 -7.84
N PHE A 68 -5.96 5.15 -8.08
CA PHE A 68 -6.69 4.85 -9.31
C PHE A 68 -8.06 4.24 -9.05
N GLU A 69 -8.44 4.05 -7.78
CA GLU A 69 -9.67 3.37 -7.37
C GLU A 69 -9.86 2.01 -8.07
N ILE A 70 -8.76 1.32 -8.40
CA ILE A 70 -8.80 0.07 -9.17
C ILE A 70 -9.47 -1.01 -8.32
N LYS A 71 -10.75 -1.25 -8.56
CA LYS A 71 -11.48 -2.34 -7.89
C LYS A 71 -11.01 -3.68 -8.45
N PRO A 72 -10.34 -4.54 -7.65
CA PRO A 72 -9.86 -5.82 -8.13
C PRO A 72 -11.05 -6.72 -8.48
N ARG A 73 -10.95 -7.49 -9.56
CA ARG A 73 -11.98 -8.48 -9.95
C ARG A 73 -12.25 -9.52 -8.86
N ARG A 74 -11.29 -9.74 -7.96
CA ARG A 74 -11.40 -10.62 -6.79
C ARG A 74 -10.88 -9.88 -5.54
N PRO A 75 -11.77 -9.31 -4.72
CA PRO A 75 -11.41 -8.51 -3.54
C PRO A 75 -11.00 -9.37 -2.34
N LYS A 76 -9.96 -10.19 -2.49
CA LYS A 76 -9.50 -11.12 -1.44
C LYS A 76 -8.23 -10.67 -0.72
N SER A 77 -7.55 -9.63 -1.20
CA SER A 77 -6.30 -9.16 -0.57
C SER A 77 -6.58 -8.40 0.72
N ARG A 78 -5.70 -8.57 1.72
CA ARG A 78 -5.75 -7.79 2.97
C ARG A 78 -5.68 -6.29 2.70
N ALA A 79 -4.81 -5.88 1.77
CA ALA A 79 -4.68 -4.49 1.32
C ALA A 79 -6.00 -3.90 0.81
N TYR A 80 -6.80 -4.68 0.06
CA TYR A 80 -8.09 -4.21 -0.44
C TYR A 80 -9.13 -4.06 0.68
N GLN A 81 -9.16 -5.01 1.63
CA GLN A 81 -10.04 -4.91 2.80
C GLN A 81 -9.73 -3.66 3.63
N LEU A 82 -8.44 -3.41 3.86
CA LEU A 82 -7.98 -2.23 4.58
C LEU A 82 -8.29 -0.94 3.82
N TYR A 83 -8.13 -0.95 2.49
CA TYR A 83 -8.55 0.17 1.65
C TYR A 83 -10.04 0.49 1.84
N MET A 84 -10.91 -0.51 1.70
CA MET A 84 -12.36 -0.32 1.82
C MET A 84 -12.77 0.15 3.21
N ALA A 85 -12.13 -0.35 4.26
CA ALA A 85 -12.45 -0.02 5.65
C ALA A 85 -12.07 1.42 6.05
N ASN A 86 -11.06 2.00 5.40
CA ASN A 86 -10.50 3.29 5.81
C ASN A 86 -10.73 4.42 4.79
N TRP A 87 -10.78 4.09 3.49
CA TRP A 87 -10.83 5.09 2.41
C TRP A 87 -11.86 4.79 1.31
N GLY A 88 -12.36 3.55 1.20
CA GLY A 88 -13.23 3.13 0.10
C GLY A 88 -14.73 3.44 0.23
N GLY A 89 -15.10 4.55 0.88
CA GLY A 89 -16.50 5.00 0.99
C GLY A 89 -17.05 5.59 -0.32
N GLU A 90 -18.38 5.56 -0.51
CA GLU A 90 -19.10 6.07 -1.69
C GLU A 90 -19.07 7.61 -1.87
N ASP A 91 -18.22 8.33 -1.13
CA ASP A 91 -18.21 9.80 -1.09
C ASP A 91 -16.79 10.39 -1.28
N SER A 92 -15.90 9.71 -2.01
CA SER A 92 -14.75 10.39 -2.62
C SER A 92 -15.25 11.16 -3.84
N GLY A 93 -15.69 12.40 -3.63
CA GLY A 93 -16.02 13.39 -4.65
C GLY A 93 -14.83 13.77 -5.55
N LEU A 94 -14.30 12.79 -6.29
CA LEU A 94 -13.37 13.01 -7.39
C LEU A 94 -14.19 13.06 -8.69
N PRO A 95 -14.18 14.19 -9.42
CA PRO A 95 -14.91 14.29 -10.68
C PRO A 95 -14.35 13.25 -11.65
N SER A 96 -15.26 12.51 -12.29
CA SER A 96 -15.01 11.40 -13.22
C SER A 96 -14.29 11.77 -14.52
N SER A 97 -13.40 12.78 -14.53
CA SER A 97 -12.69 13.19 -15.73
C SER A 97 -11.33 13.81 -15.43
N VAL A 98 -10.31 12.98 -15.25
CA VAL A 98 -8.98 13.34 -15.76
C VAL A 98 -8.38 12.12 -16.43
N CYS A 99 -8.85 11.83 -17.65
CA CYS A 99 -8.01 11.13 -18.62
C CYS A 99 -6.83 12.07 -18.93
N ILE A 100 -5.63 11.73 -18.48
CA ILE A 100 -4.40 12.34 -18.97
C ILE A 100 -4.00 11.54 -20.23
N PRO A 101 -4.05 12.13 -21.44
CA PRO A 101 -3.50 11.47 -22.62
C PRO A 101 -1.96 11.53 -22.59
N LEU A 102 -1.36 10.49 -23.16
CA LEU A 102 0.08 10.29 -23.38
C LEU A 102 0.76 11.46 -24.10
#